data_AF-A0A368GYM5-F1
#
_entry.id   AF-A0A368GYM5-F1
#
_cell.length_a   1.000
_cell.length_b   1.000
_cell.length_c   1.000
_cell.angle_alpha   90.00
_cell.angle_beta   90.00
_cell.angle_gamma   90.00
#
_symmetry.space_group_name_H-M   'P 1'
#
loop_
_entity.id
_entity.type
_entity.pdbx_description
1 polymer ?
#
loop_
_entity_poly.entity_id
_entity_poly.type
_entity_poly.pdbx_seq_one_letter_code
_entity_poly.pdbx_strand_id
1 'polypeptide(L)'
;MASKELPSVARPDDHERSISDGDVELEKKRRKTRRRRANKNRFKPYHSLSPEEKMALDAAETARSERRTRERMAHGKPMAPSNTTQFLLEDREARAEQGLEVELAHEESERRRVRSISVSSEFMAASEGASSSGDSETDKEMDREFEAEFEEYTMDRLSRLTKDEMTREILDKEKNAELYQENMSRMMKENQRLRKMLQDNGIPVDHNHTSQPVV
;
A
#
# COMPACT_ATOMS: atom_id res chain seq x y z
N MET A 1 81.52 27.91 23.80
CA MET A 1 82.70 27.43 23.06
C MET A 1 82.40 26.05 22.48
N ALA A 2 82.81 25.86 21.23
CA ALA A 2 83.01 24.61 20.49
C ALA A 2 81.80 23.70 20.15
N SER A 3 81.68 23.47 18.84
CA SER A 3 80.70 22.76 18.03
C SER A 3 80.94 21.24 17.95
N LYS A 4 79.95 20.48 17.44
CA LYS A 4 80.02 19.72 16.17
C LYS A 4 78.73 18.96 15.85
N GLU A 5 78.44 18.88 14.56
CA GLU A 5 77.21 18.37 13.90
C GLU A 5 77.22 16.84 13.65
N LEU A 6 76.04 16.20 13.88
CA LEU A 6 75.20 15.29 13.04
C LEU A 6 75.83 14.08 12.25
N PRO A 7 75.06 13.08 11.74
CA PRO A 7 73.59 12.98 11.58
C PRO A 7 72.89 11.60 11.80
N SER A 8 71.54 11.70 11.72
CA SER A 8 70.55 10.85 11.01
C SER A 8 70.02 9.49 11.53
N VAL A 9 68.73 9.59 11.93
CA VAL A 9 67.55 8.80 11.49
C VAL A 9 67.10 7.58 12.35
N ALA A 10 65.95 7.84 12.99
CA ALA A 10 64.92 7.02 13.65
C ALA A 10 64.69 5.60 13.07
N ARG A 11 64.66 4.51 13.87
CA ARG A 11 63.58 4.00 14.78
C ARG A 11 62.36 3.40 14.03
N PRO A 12 61.58 2.47 14.61
CA PRO A 12 61.95 1.45 15.63
C PRO A 12 61.14 0.12 15.58
N ASP A 13 61.48 -0.74 16.56
CA ASP A 13 60.65 -1.58 17.44
C ASP A 13 60.26 -3.03 17.09
N ASP A 14 60.87 -3.88 17.91
CA ASP A 14 60.71 -5.30 18.19
C ASP A 14 59.41 -5.64 18.96
N HIS A 15 58.91 -6.86 18.79
CA HIS A 15 58.88 -7.87 19.88
C HIS A 15 58.26 -9.20 19.41
N GLU A 16 59.15 -10.11 19.03
CA GLU A 16 59.29 -11.49 19.53
C GLU A 16 58.16 -12.06 20.42
N ARG A 17 57.57 -13.19 19.99
CA ARG A 17 57.47 -14.38 20.85
C ARG A 17 57.34 -15.67 20.03
N SER A 18 58.32 -16.54 20.29
CA SER A 18 58.56 -17.83 19.66
C SER A 18 57.54 -18.93 20.00
N ILE A 19 57.17 -19.63 18.93
CA ILE A 19 56.85 -21.06 18.72
C ILE A 19 57.54 -22.08 19.66
N SER A 20 56.80 -23.14 20.01
CA SER A 20 57.35 -24.46 20.36
C SER A 20 56.39 -25.56 19.92
N ASP A 21 56.95 -26.55 19.22
CA ASP A 21 56.34 -27.59 18.40
C ASP A 21 55.54 -28.67 19.13
N GLY A 22 54.52 -29.17 18.43
CA GLY A 22 53.80 -30.40 18.72
C GLY A 22 53.23 -30.95 17.40
N ASP A 23 53.92 -31.97 16.91
CA ASP A 23 53.94 -32.53 15.57
C ASP A 23 52.63 -33.21 15.10
N VAL A 24 52.48 -33.23 13.77
CA VAL A 24 51.47 -33.82 12.89
C VAL A 24 50.37 -34.74 13.45
N GLU A 25 49.12 -34.31 13.27
CA GLU A 25 48.21 -35.10 12.45
C GLU A 25 47.40 -34.16 11.55
N LEU A 26 47.69 -34.21 10.25
CA LEU A 26 46.89 -33.63 9.19
C LEU A 26 45.54 -34.36 9.14
N GLU A 27 44.70 -34.15 10.14
CA GLU A 27 43.25 -34.31 10.06
C GLU A 27 42.80 -33.28 9.03
N LYS A 28 42.91 -33.70 7.75
CA LYS A 28 42.30 -33.07 6.60
C LYS A 28 40.90 -32.74 7.04
N LYS A 29 40.66 -31.47 7.41
CA LYS A 29 39.33 -30.89 7.57
C LYS A 29 38.70 -31.03 6.21
N ARG A 30 38.14 -32.21 5.96
CA ARG A 30 37.27 -32.50 4.84
C ARG A 30 36.19 -31.46 5.02
N ARG A 31 36.31 -30.35 4.28
CA ARG A 31 35.22 -29.42 4.01
C ARG A 31 34.03 -30.34 3.86
N LYS A 32 33.10 -30.33 4.82
CA LYS A 32 31.86 -31.10 4.72
C LYS A 32 31.28 -30.63 3.41
N THR A 33 31.49 -31.42 2.36
CA THR A 33 30.96 -31.16 1.05
C THR A 33 29.49 -31.07 1.31
N ARG A 34 28.95 -29.85 1.18
CA ARG A 34 27.53 -29.56 1.32
C ARG A 34 26.84 -30.64 0.52
N ARG A 35 26.33 -31.68 1.19
CA ARG A 35 25.67 -32.80 0.51
C ARG A 35 24.62 -32.10 -0.32
N ARG A 36 24.82 -32.07 -1.64
CA ARG A 36 23.79 -31.60 -2.58
C ARG A 36 22.59 -32.39 -2.14
N ARG A 37 21.54 -31.71 -1.69
CA ARG A 37 20.31 -32.35 -1.23
C ARG A 37 19.73 -33.04 -2.45
N ALA A 38 20.20 -34.26 -2.70
CA ALA A 38 19.87 -35.03 -3.87
C ALA A 38 18.39 -35.36 -3.72
N ASN A 39 17.60 -34.90 -4.68
CA ASN A 39 16.17 -35.11 -4.78
C ASN A 39 15.37 -34.52 -3.62
N LYS A 40 15.55 -33.23 -3.36
CA LYS A 40 14.40 -32.45 -2.90
C LYS A 40 13.39 -32.44 -4.03
N ASN A 41 12.14 -32.85 -3.74
CA ASN A 41 11.03 -32.75 -4.67
C ASN A 41 11.14 -31.42 -5.41
N ARG A 42 11.32 -31.50 -6.74
CA ARG A 42 11.30 -30.32 -7.61
C ARG A 42 10.02 -29.57 -7.27
N PHE A 43 10.13 -28.28 -7.04
CA PHE A 43 8.98 -27.43 -6.77
C PHE A 43 7.94 -27.69 -7.87
N LYS A 44 6.79 -28.24 -7.47
CA LYS A 44 5.63 -28.39 -8.34
C LYS A 44 4.77 -27.14 -8.14
N PRO A 45 4.45 -26.37 -9.18
CA PRO A 45 3.55 -25.21 -9.07
C PRO A 45 2.18 -25.64 -8.54
N TYR A 46 1.54 -24.79 -7.72
CA TYR A 46 0.25 -25.13 -7.06
C TYR A 46 -0.82 -25.59 -8.05
N HIS A 47 -0.91 -24.96 -9.23
CA HIS A 47 -1.91 -25.30 -10.24
C HIS A 47 -1.75 -26.72 -10.84
N SER A 48 -0.56 -27.31 -10.75
CA SER A 48 -0.27 -28.66 -11.28
C SER A 48 -0.53 -29.79 -10.29
N LEU A 49 -0.86 -29.46 -9.04
CA LEU A 49 -1.12 -30.42 -7.98
C LEU A 49 -2.58 -30.89 -8.01
N SER A 50 -2.81 -32.15 -7.65
CA SER A 50 -4.18 -32.63 -7.42
C SER A 50 -4.81 -31.93 -6.22
N PRO A 51 -6.15 -31.86 -6.12
CA PRO A 51 -6.82 -31.30 -4.95
C PRO A 51 -6.37 -31.95 -3.62
N GLU A 52 -6.17 -33.27 -3.64
CA GLU A 52 -5.68 -34.03 -2.47
C GLU A 52 -4.23 -33.66 -2.12
N GLU A 53 -3.34 -33.53 -3.12
CA GLU A 53 -1.96 -33.09 -2.91
C GLU A 53 -1.89 -31.66 -2.36
N LYS A 54 -2.79 -30.76 -2.80
CA LYS A 54 -2.90 -29.38 -2.26
C LYS A 54 -3.27 -29.39 -0.79
N MET A 55 -4.35 -30.09 -0.43
CA MET A 55 -4.79 -30.20 0.96
C MET A 55 -3.70 -30.78 1.86
N ALA A 56 -3.01 -31.83 1.39
CA ALA A 56 -1.91 -32.44 2.14
C ALA A 56 -0.72 -31.48 2.31
N LEU A 57 -0.40 -30.66 1.30
CA LEU A 57 0.66 -29.66 1.38
C LEU A 57 0.30 -28.51 2.33
N ASP A 58 -0.93 -28.02 2.27
CA ASP A 58 -1.45 -26.97 3.15
C ASP A 58 -1.44 -27.46 4.60
N ALA A 59 -1.99 -28.65 4.87
CA ALA A 59 -1.99 -29.27 6.20
C ALA A 59 -0.56 -29.54 6.74
N ALA A 60 0.37 -29.92 5.87
CA ALA A 60 1.76 -30.10 6.27
C ALA A 60 2.45 -28.76 6.57
N GLU A 61 2.10 -27.67 5.88
CA GLU A 61 2.65 -26.34 6.16
C GLU A 61 2.05 -25.73 7.43
N THR A 62 0.75 -25.89 7.69
CA THR A 62 0.11 -25.46 8.94
C THR A 62 0.74 -26.17 10.13
N ALA A 63 0.90 -27.50 10.08
CA ALA A 63 1.58 -28.25 11.14
C ALA A 63 3.03 -27.78 11.38
N ARG A 64 3.77 -27.45 10.30
CA ARG A 64 5.12 -26.87 10.41
C ARG A 64 5.11 -25.47 11.02
N SER A 65 4.10 -24.67 10.71
CA SER A 65 3.90 -23.33 11.29
C SER A 65 3.60 -23.43 12.78
N GLU A 66 2.61 -24.24 13.18
CA GLU A 66 2.23 -24.48 14.57
C GLU A 66 3.39 -24.97 15.42
N ARG A 67 4.20 -25.89 14.88
CA ARG A 67 5.41 -26.35 15.56
C ARG A 67 6.39 -25.20 15.81
N ARG A 68 6.68 -24.37 14.79
CA ARG A 68 7.56 -23.19 14.94
C ARG A 68 7.01 -22.19 15.95
N THR A 69 5.69 -21.99 15.97
CA THR A 69 5.02 -21.12 16.94
C THR A 69 5.16 -21.68 18.36
N ARG A 70 4.90 -22.98 18.55
CA ARG A 70 5.04 -23.65 19.86
C ARG A 70 6.48 -23.61 20.38
N GLU A 71 7.47 -23.87 19.52
CA GLU A 71 8.89 -23.76 19.88
C GLU A 71 9.26 -22.31 20.26
N ARG A 72 8.80 -21.31 19.50
CA ARG A 72 9.03 -19.89 19.81
C ARG A 72 8.42 -19.48 21.15
N MET A 73 7.18 -19.88 21.41
CA MET A 73 6.48 -19.64 22.68
C MET A 73 7.20 -20.32 23.85
N ALA A 74 7.66 -21.57 23.69
CA ALA A 74 8.42 -22.28 24.70
C ALA A 74 9.77 -21.60 25.03
N HIS A 75 10.39 -20.96 24.03
CA HIS A 75 11.59 -20.12 24.22
C HIS A 75 11.29 -18.71 24.75
N GLY A 76 10.04 -18.40 25.12
CA GLY A 76 9.64 -17.11 25.70
C GLY A 76 9.68 -15.94 24.72
N LYS A 77 9.80 -16.20 23.41
CA LYS A 77 9.79 -15.15 22.40
C LYS A 77 8.35 -14.77 22.11
N PRO A 78 7.96 -13.49 22.27
CA PRO A 78 6.59 -13.07 22.01
C PRO A 78 6.25 -13.31 20.53
N MET A 79 5.03 -13.78 20.30
CA MET A 79 4.49 -13.85 18.95
C MET A 79 4.22 -12.43 18.46
N ALA A 80 4.52 -12.15 17.20
CA ALA A 80 4.07 -10.90 16.60
C ALA A 80 2.54 -10.85 16.69
N PRO A 81 1.94 -9.68 16.91
CA PRO A 81 0.50 -9.52 16.82
C PRO A 81 -0.02 -10.07 15.48
N SER A 82 -1.23 -10.60 15.48
CA SER A 82 -1.89 -11.00 14.24
C SER A 82 -1.95 -9.80 13.30
N ASN A 83 -1.57 -10.02 12.04
CA ASN A 83 -1.80 -9.02 11.00
C ASN A 83 -3.32 -8.86 10.82
N THR A 84 -3.78 -7.66 10.46
CA THR A 84 -5.19 -7.38 10.13
C THR A 84 -5.77 -8.40 9.14
N THR A 85 -4.98 -8.91 8.19
CA THR A 85 -5.43 -9.99 7.29
C THR A 85 -5.77 -11.28 8.03
N GLN A 86 -5.00 -11.67 9.06
CA GLN A 86 -5.29 -12.89 9.83
C GLN A 86 -6.58 -12.75 10.65
N PHE A 87 -6.79 -11.56 11.24
CA PHE A 87 -8.07 -11.27 11.91
C PHE A 87 -9.26 -11.36 10.95
N LEU A 88 -9.12 -10.84 9.72
CA LEU A 88 -10.18 -10.91 8.71
C LEU A 88 -10.46 -12.35 8.25
N LEU A 89 -9.42 -13.18 8.15
CA LEU A 89 -9.57 -14.59 7.79
C LEU A 89 -10.24 -15.39 8.92
N GLU A 90 -9.79 -15.21 10.17
CA GLU A 90 -10.39 -15.84 11.35
C GLU A 90 -11.86 -15.42 11.53
N ASP A 91 -12.17 -14.14 11.35
CA ASP A 91 -13.55 -13.62 11.40
C ASP A 91 -14.42 -14.21 10.30
N ARG A 92 -13.87 -14.39 9.09
CA ARG A 92 -14.57 -15.05 7.99
C ARG A 92 -14.83 -16.53 8.27
N GLU A 93 -13.83 -17.26 8.78
CA GLU A 93 -13.95 -18.68 9.11
C GLU A 93 -15.00 -18.90 10.21
N ALA A 94 -14.96 -18.07 11.28
CA ALA A 94 -15.96 -18.10 12.34
C ALA A 94 -17.39 -17.82 11.84
N ARG A 95 -17.55 -16.93 10.84
CA ARG A 95 -18.85 -16.69 10.18
C ARG A 95 -19.28 -17.85 9.28
N ALA A 96 -18.34 -18.47 8.57
CA ALA A 96 -18.61 -19.64 7.73
C ALA A 96 -19.08 -20.86 8.56
N GLU A 97 -18.52 -21.05 9.77
CA GLU A 97 -18.98 -22.08 10.72
C GLU A 97 -20.40 -21.85 11.22
N GLN A 98 -20.87 -20.59 11.25
CA GLN A 98 -22.24 -20.22 11.65
C GLN A 98 -23.28 -20.40 10.53
N GLY A 99 -22.84 -20.69 9.30
CA GLY A 99 -23.68 -20.99 8.14
C GLY A 99 -23.69 -19.91 7.06
N LEU A 100 -24.06 -20.32 5.84
CA LEU A 100 -23.98 -19.49 4.62
C LEU A 100 -24.84 -18.21 4.68
N GLU A 101 -25.97 -18.23 5.41
CA GLU A 101 -26.84 -17.06 5.57
C GLU A 101 -26.13 -15.91 6.30
N VAL A 102 -25.31 -16.23 7.31
CA VAL A 102 -24.53 -15.26 8.08
C VAL A 102 -23.39 -14.68 7.24
N GLU A 103 -22.76 -15.51 6.39
CA GLU A 103 -21.72 -15.05 5.47
C GLU A 103 -22.28 -14.07 4.42
N LEU A 104 -23.44 -14.37 3.82
CA LEU A 104 -24.10 -13.51 2.83
C LEU A 104 -24.56 -12.17 3.42
N ALA A 105 -25.17 -12.18 4.61
CA ALA A 105 -25.61 -10.96 5.28
C ALA A 105 -24.43 -10.04 5.64
N HIS A 106 -23.30 -10.62 6.07
CA HIS A 106 -22.10 -9.85 6.31
C HIS A 106 -21.52 -9.27 5.02
N GLU A 107 -21.45 -10.06 3.94
CA GLU A 107 -20.94 -9.58 2.65
C GLU A 107 -21.78 -8.43 2.08
N GLU A 108 -23.11 -8.51 2.20
CA GLU A 108 -24.01 -7.43 1.83
C GLU A 108 -23.78 -6.17 2.68
N SER A 109 -23.57 -6.33 3.98
CA SER A 109 -23.25 -5.23 4.90
C SER A 109 -21.89 -4.58 4.58
N GLU A 110 -20.87 -5.36 4.21
CA GLU A 110 -19.55 -4.87 3.82
C GLU A 110 -19.61 -4.10 2.50
N ARG A 111 -20.31 -4.64 1.50
CA ARG A 111 -20.55 -3.95 0.24
C ARG A 111 -21.28 -2.62 0.43
N ARG A 112 -22.10 -2.50 1.47
CA ARG A 112 -22.77 -1.26 1.86
C ARG A 112 -21.81 -0.30 2.59
N ARG A 113 -20.98 -0.81 3.49
CA ARG A 113 -19.94 -0.03 4.19
C ARG A 113 -18.89 0.53 3.23
N VAL A 114 -18.35 -0.28 2.32
CA VAL A 114 -17.35 0.16 1.33
C VAL A 114 -17.92 1.23 0.40
N ARG A 115 -19.19 1.09 -0.04
CA ARG A 115 -19.90 2.15 -0.77
C ARG A 115 -20.02 3.44 0.04
N SER A 116 -20.22 3.35 1.36
CA SER A 116 -20.29 4.53 2.24
C SER A 116 -18.93 5.13 2.62
N ILE A 117 -17.83 4.38 2.49
CA ILE A 117 -16.45 4.83 2.76
C ILE A 117 -15.80 5.43 1.50
N SER A 118 -16.37 5.19 0.32
CA SER A 118 -16.02 5.87 -0.93
C SER A 118 -16.46 7.35 -0.95
N VAL A 119 -15.96 8.12 0.03
CA VAL A 119 -16.10 9.59 0.15
C VAL A 119 -14.72 10.24 0.11
N SER A 120 -13.73 9.61 -0.54
CA SER A 120 -12.44 10.26 -0.81
C SER A 120 -11.79 9.74 -2.10
N SER A 121 -12.39 10.11 -3.24
CA SER A 121 -11.67 10.19 -4.52
C SER A 121 -10.54 11.25 -4.49
N GLU A 122 -10.46 12.04 -3.41
CA GLU A 122 -9.51 13.14 -3.25
C GLU A 122 -8.10 12.71 -2.81
N PHE A 123 -7.90 11.49 -2.29
CA PHE A 123 -6.58 11.00 -1.87
C PHE A 123 -5.75 10.39 -3.02
N MET A 124 -6.39 9.95 -4.10
CA MET A 124 -5.70 9.37 -5.28
C MET A 124 -5.15 10.43 -6.24
N ALA A 125 -5.53 11.70 -6.07
CA ALA A 125 -5.11 12.79 -6.95
C ALA A 125 -3.70 13.34 -6.63
N ALA A 126 -3.11 12.98 -5.49
CA ALA A 126 -1.81 13.51 -5.03
C ALA A 126 -0.60 12.59 -5.30
N SER A 127 -0.79 11.49 -6.05
CA SER A 127 0.32 10.68 -6.57
C SER A 127 0.63 11.10 -8.00
N GLU A 128 1.25 12.28 -8.16
CA GLU A 128 1.91 12.66 -9.40
C GLU A 128 3.09 11.71 -9.66
N GLY A 129 2.81 10.60 -10.33
CA GLY A 129 3.79 9.57 -10.64
C GLY A 129 3.13 8.22 -10.84
N ALA A 130 2.73 7.95 -12.09
CA ALA A 130 2.27 6.66 -12.61
C ALA A 130 0.85 6.20 -12.23
N SER A 131 -0.14 6.71 -12.97
CA SER A 131 -1.13 5.83 -13.59
C SER A 131 -1.60 6.42 -14.92
N SER A 132 -0.73 6.35 -15.92
CA SER A 132 -1.17 6.36 -17.33
C SER A 132 -1.70 4.95 -17.61
N SER A 133 -2.90 4.67 -17.14
CA SER A 133 -3.64 3.41 -17.33
C SER A 133 -5.10 3.73 -17.64
N GLY A 134 -5.32 4.69 -18.53
CA GLY A 134 -6.63 5.08 -19.06
C GLY A 134 -6.55 5.50 -20.53
N ASP A 135 -5.45 5.18 -21.22
CA ASP A 135 -5.24 5.48 -22.65
C ASP A 135 -5.12 4.17 -23.45
N SER A 136 -5.74 3.10 -22.98
CA SER A 136 -6.00 1.96 -23.85
C SER A 136 -7.26 2.23 -24.65
N GLU A 137 -7.32 1.77 -25.90
CA GLU A 137 -8.55 1.87 -26.71
C GLU A 137 -9.73 1.19 -26.00
N THR A 138 -9.46 0.14 -25.23
CA THR A 138 -10.44 -0.54 -24.39
C THR A 138 -10.97 0.33 -23.25
N ASP A 139 -10.14 1.16 -22.60
CA ASP A 139 -10.62 2.09 -21.56
C ASP A 139 -11.53 3.15 -22.17
N LYS A 140 -11.18 3.68 -23.36
CA LYS A 140 -12.02 4.65 -24.08
C LYS A 140 -13.34 4.06 -24.56
N GLU A 141 -13.36 2.77 -24.89
CA GLU A 141 -14.59 2.04 -25.24
C GLU A 141 -15.48 1.88 -23.99
N MET A 142 -14.90 1.47 -22.86
CA MET A 142 -15.63 1.38 -21.59
C MET A 142 -16.18 2.74 -21.12
N ASP A 143 -15.40 3.82 -21.26
CA ASP A 143 -15.86 5.17 -20.93
C ASP A 143 -17.03 5.59 -21.84
N ARG A 144 -16.95 5.29 -23.14
CA ARG A 144 -18.05 5.55 -24.09
C ARG A 144 -19.31 4.74 -23.76
N GLU A 145 -19.16 3.47 -23.41
CA GLU A 145 -20.27 2.62 -22.99
C GLU A 145 -20.91 3.16 -21.71
N PHE A 146 -20.10 3.55 -20.73
CA PHE A 146 -20.58 4.17 -19.49
C PHE A 146 -21.32 5.48 -19.74
N GLU A 147 -20.77 6.37 -20.58
CA GLU A 147 -21.41 7.63 -20.95
C GLU A 147 -22.77 7.39 -21.63
N ALA A 148 -22.84 6.42 -22.55
CA ALA A 148 -24.08 6.07 -23.23
C ALA A 148 -25.14 5.51 -22.27
N GLU A 149 -24.77 4.57 -21.40
CA GLU A 149 -25.67 4.01 -20.38
C GLU A 149 -26.13 5.08 -19.38
N PHE A 150 -25.22 5.97 -18.98
CA PHE A 150 -25.54 7.08 -18.09
C PHE A 150 -26.52 8.05 -18.74
N GLU A 151 -26.30 8.41 -20.01
CA GLU A 151 -27.21 9.27 -20.76
C GLU A 151 -28.60 8.62 -20.90
N GLU A 152 -28.67 7.35 -21.29
CA GLU A 152 -29.93 6.60 -21.38
C GLU A 152 -30.68 6.60 -20.04
N TYR A 153 -29.98 6.26 -18.96
CA TYR A 153 -30.56 6.27 -17.61
C TYR A 153 -31.07 7.67 -17.21
N THR A 154 -30.30 8.72 -17.52
CA THR A 154 -30.72 10.09 -17.19
C THR A 154 -31.95 10.50 -17.99
N MET A 155 -32.02 10.15 -19.27
CA MET A 155 -33.17 10.42 -20.12
C MET A 155 -34.42 9.67 -19.64
N ASP A 156 -34.29 8.38 -19.32
CA ASP A 156 -35.39 7.58 -18.76
C ASP A 156 -35.88 8.16 -17.42
N ARG A 157 -34.96 8.51 -16.51
CA ARG A 157 -35.32 9.20 -15.25
C ARG A 157 -36.09 10.50 -15.52
N LEU A 158 -35.57 11.36 -16.39
CA LEU A 158 -36.22 12.64 -16.72
C LEU A 158 -37.59 12.44 -17.37
N SER A 159 -37.76 11.41 -18.20
CA SER A 159 -39.03 11.08 -18.84
C SER A 159 -40.11 10.65 -17.84
N ARG A 160 -39.71 10.08 -16.70
CA ARG A 160 -40.61 9.63 -15.62
C ARG A 160 -41.03 10.75 -14.69
N LEU A 161 -40.30 11.88 -14.67
CA LEU A 161 -40.64 13.02 -13.82
C LEU A 161 -41.82 13.79 -14.40
N THR A 162 -42.73 14.21 -13.52
CA THR A 162 -43.75 15.18 -13.88
C THR A 162 -43.14 16.57 -14.06
N LYS A 163 -43.83 17.43 -14.81
CA LYS A 163 -43.41 18.83 -15.02
C LYS A 163 -43.18 19.55 -13.68
N ASP A 164 -44.01 19.30 -12.68
CA ASP A 164 -43.89 19.94 -11.37
C ASP A 164 -42.71 19.40 -10.54
N GLU A 165 -42.34 18.13 -10.70
CA GLU A 165 -41.13 17.57 -10.09
C GLU A 165 -39.87 18.13 -10.75
N MET A 166 -39.87 18.22 -12.08
CA MET A 166 -38.78 18.80 -12.84
C MET A 166 -38.53 20.27 -12.47
N THR A 167 -39.59 21.08 -12.35
CA THR A 167 -39.45 22.48 -11.92
C THR A 167 -38.90 22.61 -10.51
N ARG A 168 -39.33 21.76 -9.57
CA ARG A 168 -38.75 21.73 -8.22
C ARG A 168 -37.26 21.39 -8.25
N GLU A 169 -36.86 20.35 -8.99
CA GLU A 169 -35.45 19.96 -9.08
C GLU A 169 -34.58 21.07 -9.69
N ILE A 170 -35.10 21.80 -10.69
CA ILE A 170 -34.42 22.95 -11.27
C ILE A 170 -34.24 24.07 -10.24
N LEU A 171 -35.31 24.47 -9.53
CA LEU A 171 -35.24 25.53 -8.52
C LEU A 171 -34.28 25.18 -7.38
N ASP A 172 -34.25 23.93 -6.95
CA ASP A 172 -33.32 23.47 -5.91
C ASP A 172 -31.86 23.54 -6.40
N LYS A 173 -31.60 23.18 -7.66
CA LYS A 173 -30.27 23.32 -8.27
C LYS A 173 -29.85 24.78 -8.41
N GLU A 174 -30.77 25.67 -8.82
CA GLU A 174 -30.51 27.12 -8.91
C GLU A 174 -30.13 27.69 -7.55
N LYS A 175 -30.89 27.37 -6.49
CA LYS A 175 -30.60 27.80 -5.13
C LYS A 175 -29.23 27.32 -4.64
N ASN A 176 -28.87 26.07 -4.95
CA ASN A 176 -27.55 25.53 -4.60
C ASN A 176 -26.43 26.20 -5.41
N ALA A 177 -26.65 26.49 -6.69
CA ALA A 177 -25.70 27.22 -7.52
C ALA A 177 -25.43 28.63 -6.98
N GLU A 178 -26.48 29.35 -6.55
CA GLU A 178 -26.35 30.65 -5.90
C GLU A 178 -25.51 30.56 -4.62
N LEU A 179 -25.75 29.55 -3.78
CA LEU A 179 -24.99 29.32 -2.55
C LEU A 179 -23.50 29.08 -2.84
N TYR A 180 -23.18 28.25 -3.85
CA TYR A 180 -21.80 28.00 -4.24
C TYR A 180 -21.13 29.26 -4.81
N GLN A 181 -21.85 30.05 -5.60
CA GLN A 181 -21.35 31.30 -6.14
C GLN A 181 -21.08 32.33 -5.04
N GLU A 182 -21.97 32.46 -4.06
CA GLU A 182 -21.78 33.35 -2.91
C GLU A 182 -20.57 32.92 -2.08
N ASN A 183 -20.45 31.62 -1.78
CA ASN A 183 -19.31 31.09 -1.02
C ASN A 183 -17.99 31.30 -1.76
N MET A 184 -17.96 31.02 -3.08
CA MET A 184 -16.79 31.28 -3.92
C MET A 184 -16.41 32.77 -3.91
N SER A 185 -17.40 33.66 -4.05
CA SER A 185 -17.19 35.12 -3.97
C SER A 185 -16.63 35.55 -2.62
N ARG A 186 -17.16 34.99 -1.52
CA ARG A 186 -16.69 35.24 -0.16
C ARG A 186 -15.24 34.78 0.02
N MET A 187 -14.92 33.56 -0.41
CA MET A 187 -13.55 33.03 -0.35
C MET A 187 -12.59 33.86 -1.20
N MET A 188 -12.99 34.28 -2.41
CA MET A 188 -12.17 35.12 -3.28
C MET A 188 -11.87 36.48 -2.64
N LYS A 189 -12.86 37.13 -2.02
CA LYS A 189 -12.68 38.40 -1.30
C LYS A 189 -11.74 38.24 -0.10
N GLU A 190 -11.91 37.17 0.67
CA GLU A 190 -11.02 36.90 1.82
C GLU A 190 -9.61 36.56 1.36
N ASN A 191 -9.45 35.75 0.31
CA ASN A 191 -8.16 35.45 -0.28
C ASN A 191 -7.46 36.72 -0.79
N GLN A 192 -8.20 37.62 -1.43
CA GLN A 192 -7.68 38.93 -1.86
C GLN A 192 -7.26 39.80 -0.67
N ARG A 193 -8.06 39.82 0.41
CA ARG A 193 -7.72 40.53 1.66
C ARG A 193 -6.44 39.98 2.28
N LEU A 194 -6.32 38.66 2.40
CA LEU A 194 -5.15 37.98 2.95
C LEU A 194 -3.91 38.24 2.08
N ARG A 195 -4.04 38.18 0.75
CA ARG A 195 -2.96 38.54 -0.18
C ARG A 195 -2.48 39.96 0.03
N LYS A 196 -3.40 40.91 0.19
CA LYS A 196 -3.06 42.30 0.49
C LYS A 196 -2.31 42.42 1.82
N MET A 197 -2.80 41.77 2.88
CA MET A 197 -2.11 41.75 4.17
C MET A 197 -0.71 41.15 4.08
N LEU A 198 -0.53 40.05 3.34
CA LEU A 198 0.79 39.43 3.15
C LEU A 198 1.75 40.38 2.41
N GLN A 199 1.27 41.06 1.36
CA GLN A 199 2.04 42.08 0.64
C GLN A 199 2.42 43.25 1.56
N ASP A 200 1.48 43.77 2.36
CA ASP A 200 1.71 44.85 3.31
C ASP A 200 2.76 44.47 4.38
N ASN A 201 2.88 43.18 4.71
CA ASN A 201 3.88 42.64 5.64
C ASN A 201 5.17 42.15 4.94
N GLY A 202 5.34 42.40 3.64
CA GLY A 202 6.53 42.03 2.88
C GLY A 202 6.71 40.52 2.65
N ILE A 203 5.63 39.74 2.79
CA ILE A 203 5.64 38.28 2.55
C ILE A 203 5.27 38.03 1.08
N PRO A 204 6.15 37.40 0.28
CA PRO A 204 5.85 37.09 -1.12
C PRO A 204 4.75 36.02 -1.22
N VAL A 205 3.79 36.23 -2.12
CA VAL A 205 2.72 35.26 -2.40
C VAL A 205 2.93 34.70 -3.81
N ASP A 206 3.22 33.41 -3.90
CA ASP A 206 3.40 32.73 -5.19
C ASP A 206 2.08 32.70 -5.98
N HIS A 207 2.17 32.99 -7.28
CA HIS A 207 1.01 33.07 -8.20
C HIS A 207 0.77 31.76 -8.98
N ASN A 208 1.48 30.69 -8.65
CA ASN A 208 1.62 29.50 -9.51
C ASN A 208 0.47 28.47 -9.43
N HIS A 209 -0.64 28.78 -8.76
CA HIS A 209 -1.81 27.90 -8.69
C HIS A 209 -3.07 28.56 -9.24
N THR A 210 -2.93 29.38 -10.27
CA THR A 210 -4.10 29.74 -11.09
C THR A 210 -4.33 28.57 -12.04
N SER A 211 -5.10 27.57 -11.57
CA SER A 211 -5.66 26.53 -12.41
C SER A 211 -6.31 27.20 -13.62
N GLN A 212 -5.86 26.82 -14.80
CA GLN A 212 -6.36 27.40 -16.05
C GLN A 212 -7.86 27.17 -16.17
N PRO A 213 -8.62 28.13 -16.73
CA PRO A 213 -10.01 27.88 -17.07
C PRO A 213 -10.03 26.80 -18.16
N VAL A 214 -10.67 25.67 -17.86
CA VAL A 214 -11.05 24.67 -18.86
C VAL A 214 -12.07 25.36 -19.77
N VAL A 215 -11.67 25.61 -21.01
CA VAL A 215 -12.51 26.13 -22.11
C VAL A 215 -13.37 25.01 -22.65
#